data_AF-A0A8S3HFG7-F1
#
_entry.id   AF-A0A8S3HFG7-F1
#
_cell.length_a   1.000
_cell.length_b   1.000
_cell.length_c   1.000
_cell.angle_alpha   90.00
_cell.angle_beta   90.00
_cell.angle_gamma   90.00
#
_symmetry.space_group_name_H-M   'P 1'
#
loop_
_entity.id
_entity.type
_entity.pdbx_description
1 polymer ?
#
loop_
_entity_poly.entity_id
_entity_poly.type
_entity_poly.pdbx_seq_one_letter_code
_entity_poly.pdbx_strand_id
1 'polypeptide(L)' 'GRLIDLVKKKGTNLNRVTYLVFDEADRMFDMGFEPQVRSIADHVRPDRQCLLFSATFKKKVERLGL' A
#
# COMPACT_ATOMS: atom_id res chain seq x y z
N GLY A 1 -9.39 3.78 -0.56
CA GLY A 1 -10.72 3.17 -0.82
C GLY A 1 -10.87 2.71 -2.26
N ARG A 2 -10.98 3.65 -3.22
CA ARG A 2 -11.39 3.38 -4.61
C ARG A 2 -10.59 2.27 -5.34
N LEU A 3 -9.27 2.20 -5.16
CA LEU A 3 -8.44 1.17 -5.82
C LEU A 3 -8.84 -0.25 -5.38
N ILE A 4 -9.03 -0.46 -4.08
CA ILE A 4 -9.46 -1.75 -3.54
C ILE A 4 -10.85 -2.11 -4.04
N ASP A 5 -11.75 -1.13 -4.16
CA ASP A 5 -13.08 -1.38 -4.69
C ASP A 5 -13.04 -1.84 -6.16
N LEU A 6 -12.13 -1.28 -6.96
CA LEU A 6 -11.91 -1.71 -8.35
C LEU A 6 -11.33 -3.12 -8.42
N VAL A 7 -10.39 -3.46 -7.53
CA VAL A 7 -9.83 -4.82 -7.43
C VAL A 7 -10.91 -5.83 -6.99
N LYS A 8 -11.70 -5.49 -5.97
CA LYS A 8 -12.81 -6.33 -5.47
C LYS A 8 -13.90 -6.55 -6.52
N LYS A 9 -14.24 -5.51 -7.29
CA LYS A 9 -15.20 -5.61 -8.41
C LYS A 9 -14.62 -6.29 -9.64
N LYS A 10 -13.38 -6.79 -9.59
CA LYS A 10 -12.65 -7.37 -10.73
C LYS A 10 -12.56 -6.46 -11.95
N GLY A 11 -12.66 -5.14 -11.75
CA GLY A 11 -12.47 -4.15 -12.80
C GLY A 11 -11.00 -3.95 -13.17
N THR A 12 -10.08 -4.37 -12.31
CA THR A 12 -8.64 -4.38 -12.55
C THR A 12 -7.95 -5.41 -11.64
N ASN A 13 -6.66 -5.70 -11.90
CA ASN A 13 -5.79 -6.48 -11.03
C ASN A 13 -4.40 -5.83 -10.95
N LEU A 14 -3.62 -6.20 -9.93
CA LEU A 14 -2.30 -5.62 -9.68
C LEU A 14 -1.14 -6.57 -10.01
N ASN A 15 -1.42 -7.69 -10.68
CA ASN A 15 -0.46 -8.77 -10.92
C ASN A 15 0.74 -8.33 -11.78
N ARG A 16 0.58 -7.28 -12.58
CA ARG A 16 1.63 -6.74 -13.48
C ARG A 16 2.35 -5.52 -12.92
N VAL A 17 1.99 -5.06 -11.73
CA VAL A 17 2.59 -3.88 -11.11
C VAL A 17 3.99 -4.23 -10.63
N THR A 18 5.01 -3.55 -11.14
CA THR A 18 6.42 -3.74 -10.78
C THR A 18 6.94 -2.69 -9.81
N TYR A 19 6.23 -1.57 -9.66
CA TYR A 19 6.56 -0.46 -8.76
C TYR A 19 5.35 -0.12 -7.89
N LEU A 20 5.56 -0.10 -6.57
CA LEU A 20 4.55 0.28 -5.59
C LEU A 20 5.09 1.43 -4.75
N VAL A 21 4.37 2.55 -4.73
CA VAL A 21 4.75 3.74 -3.97
C VAL A 21 3.67 4.08 -2.96
N PHE A 22 4.05 4.15 -1.68
CA PHE A 22 3.22 4.69 -0.61
C PHE A 22 3.69 6.09 -0.27
N ASP A 23 2.88 7.09 -0.60
CA ASP A 23 3.14 8.48 -0.25
C ASP A 23 2.29 8.91 0.95
N GLU A 24 2.80 9.83 1.77
CA GLU A 24 2.21 10.25 3.05
C GLU A 24 1.79 9.05 3.94
N ALA A 25 2.67 8.06 4.10
CA ALA A 25 2.36 6.79 4.77
C ALA A 25 1.91 6.96 6.23
N ASP A 26 2.48 7.93 6.94
CA ASP A 26 2.04 8.30 8.29
C ASP A 26 0.61 8.81 8.32
N ARG A 27 0.21 9.68 7.39
CA ARG A 27 -1.19 10.15 7.29
C ARG A 27 -2.16 9.04 6.94
N MET A 28 -1.80 8.17 6.00
CA MET A 28 -2.65 7.01 5.67
C MET A 28 -2.93 6.16 6.91
N PHE A 29 -1.94 6.01 7.79
CA PHE A 29 -2.05 5.20 8.99
C PHE A 29 -2.87 5.89 10.08
N ASP A 30 -2.69 7.21 10.23
CA ASP A 30 -3.50 8.03 11.13
C ASP A 30 -4.98 8.07 10.70
N MET A 31 -5.26 7.98 9.39
CA MET A 31 -6.62 7.84 8.84
C MET A 31 -7.19 6.41 8.94
N GLY A 32 -6.43 5.45 9.47
CA GLY A 32 -6.87 4.06 9.62
C GLY A 32 -6.85 3.23 8.33
N PHE A 33 -6.10 3.65 7.31
CA PHE A 33 -5.96 2.90 6.04
C PHE A 33 -4.93 1.76 6.10
N GLU A 34 -4.36 1.45 7.25
CA GLU A 34 -3.35 0.39 7.39
C GLU A 34 -3.82 -0.96 6.81
N PRO A 35 -5.03 -1.48 7.11
CA PRO A 35 -5.49 -2.75 6.53
C PRO A 35 -5.59 -2.71 4.99
N GLN A 36 -6.02 -1.58 4.45
CA GLN A 36 -6.15 -1.36 3.01
C GLN A 36 -4.78 -1.32 2.33
N VAL A 37 -3.82 -0.61 2.93
CA VAL A 37 -2.45 -0.50 2.43
C VAL A 37 -1.77 -1.87 2.39
N ARG A 38 -1.87 -2.65 3.47
CA ARG A 38 -1.37 -4.03 3.52
C ARG A 38 -2.02 -4.90 2.45
N SER A 39 -3.35 -4.83 2.34
CA SER A 39 -4.09 -5.57 1.32
C SER A 39 -3.62 -5.23 -0.09
N ILE A 40 -3.38 -3.96 -0.42
CA ILE A 40 -2.84 -3.56 -1.74
C ILE A 40 -1.45 -4.17 -1.95
N ALA A 41 -0.56 -4.07 -0.97
CA ALA A 41 0.78 -4.63 -1.05
C ALA A 41 0.76 -6.16 -1.30
N ASP A 42 -0.16 -6.88 -0.67
CA ASP A 42 -0.31 -8.34 -0.83
C ASP A 42 -0.89 -8.74 -2.20
N HIS A 43 -1.67 -7.85 -2.85
CA HIS A 43 -2.21 -8.10 -4.19
C HIS A 43 -1.21 -7.78 -5.31
N VAL A 44 -0.09 -7.12 -5.00
CA VAL A 44 0.99 -6.88 -5.96
C VAL A 44 1.98 -8.05 -5.88
N ARG A 45 2.59 -8.38 -7.02
CA ARG A 45 3.68 -9.37 -7.09
C ARG A 45 4.77 -9.13 -6.03
N PRO A 46 5.38 -10.19 -5.47
CA PRO A 46 6.38 -10.06 -4.41
C PRO A 46 7.70 -9.43 -4.91
N ASP A 47 8.08 -9.68 -6.17
CA ASP A 47 9.26 -9.13 -6.84
C ASP A 47 8.98 -7.73 -7.43
N ARG A 48 8.43 -6.86 -6.58
CA ARG A 48 8.18 -5.45 -6.88
C ARG A 48 9.25 -4.59 -6.23
N GLN A 49 9.52 -3.43 -6.83
CA GLN A 49 10.18 -2.34 -6.11
C GLN A 49 9.13 -1.61 -5.27
N CYS A 50 9.36 -1.51 -3.96
CA CYS A 50 8.48 -0.80 -3.03
C CYS A 50 9.19 0.46 -2.52
N LEU A 51 8.53 1.60 -2.61
CA LEU A 51 9.00 2.88 -2.06
C LEU A 51 7.97 3.39 -1.04
N LEU A 52 8.47 3.84 0.11
CA LEU A 52 7.64 4.42 1.16
C LEU A 52 8.16 5.82 1.49
N PHE A 53 7.29 6.81 1.38
CA PHE A 53 7.51 8.19 1.73
C PHE A 53 6.61 8.57 2.90
N SER A 54 7.21 9.16 3.93
CA SER A 54 6.53 9.54 5.16
C SER A 54 7.24 10.72 5.79
N ALA A 55 6.47 11.68 6.33
CA ALA A 55 7.06 12.81 7.06
C ALA A 55 7.54 12.39 8.47
N THR A 56 6.92 11.35 9.04
CA THR A 56 7.25 10.82 10.37
C THR A 56 7.52 9.31 10.33
N PHE A 57 8.37 8.81 11.24
CA PHE A 57 8.78 7.41 11.30
C PHE A 57 8.23 6.69 12.54
N LYS A 58 6.91 6.54 12.61
CA LYS A 58 6.22 5.80 13.68
C LYS A 58 6.46 4.29 13.49
N LYS A 59 6.50 3.50 14.59
CA LYS A 59 6.64 2.02 14.57
C LYS A 59 5.66 1.27 13.67
N LYS A 60 4.52 1.88 13.34
CA LYS A 60 3.57 1.30 12.38
C LYS A 60 4.10 1.40 10.95
N VAL A 61 4.60 2.58 10.56
CA VAL A 61 5.16 2.86 9.22
C VAL A 61 6.40 1.99 8.96
N GLU A 62 7.25 1.83 9.97
CA GLU A 62 8.44 0.95 9.92
C GLU A 62 8.08 -0.50 9.55
N ARG A 63 7.02 -1.06 10.12
CA ARG A 63 6.52 -2.43 9.84
C ARG A 63 5.82 -2.62 8.47
N LEU A 64 5.79 -1.58 7.64
CA LEU A 64 5.31 -1.68 6.26
C LEU A 64 6.47 -1.67 5.26
N GLY A 65 7.55 -0.93 5.57
CA GLY A 65 8.73 -0.82 4.71
C GLY A 65 9.77 -1.93 4.91
N LEU A 66 9.69 -2.67 6.02
CA LEU A 66 10.49 -3.86 6.34
C LEU A 66 9.61 -5.11 6.31
#